data_AF-A0AAF0T3G1-F1
#
_entry.id   AF-A0AAF0T3G1-F1
#
_cell.length_a   1.000
_cell.length_b   1.000
_cell.length_c   1.000
_cell.angle_alpha   90.00
_cell.angle_beta   90.00
_cell.angle_gamma   90.00
#
_symmetry.space_group_name_H-M   'P 1'
#
loop_
_entity.id
_entity.type
_entity.pdbx_description
1 polymer ?
#
loop_
_entity_poly.entity_id
_entity_poly.type
_entity_poly.pdbx_seq_one_letter_code
_entity_poly.pdbx_strand_id
1 'polypeptide(L)' 'MSSQPITDSWFRTRPVLWLLLIVTVPGGVYAGSQIVIGGQSPESAVPIGIVFGLVFAVTTAVLKHVLAR' A
#
# COMPACT_ATOMS: atom_id res chain seq x y z
N MET A 1 25.13 9.47 -21.27
CA MET A 1 24.89 9.10 -19.86
C MET A 1 23.46 8.61 -19.73
N SER A 2 23.28 7.31 -19.52
CA SER A 2 21.96 6.67 -19.38
C SER A 2 21.41 6.93 -17.98
N SER A 3 20.33 7.70 -17.90
CA SER A 3 19.54 7.86 -16.67
C SER A 3 18.76 6.57 -16.40
N GLN A 4 19.41 5.57 -15.80
CA GLN A 4 18.75 4.37 -15.26
C GLN A 4 18.67 4.49 -13.72
N PRO A 5 17.59 3.97 -13.12
CA PRO A 5 16.69 4.80 -12.35
C PRO A 5 17.00 4.70 -10.85
N ILE A 6 17.12 5.86 -10.20
CA ILE A 6 17.29 5.99 -8.74
C ILE A 6 16.17 5.21 -7.99
N THR A 7 15.01 5.07 -8.64
CA THR A 7 13.84 4.32 -8.16
C THR A 7 14.11 2.83 -7.98
N ASP A 8 14.79 2.14 -8.91
CA ASP A 8 15.01 0.68 -8.80
C ASP A 8 15.95 0.32 -7.65
N SER A 9 16.93 1.18 -7.37
CA SER A 9 17.84 1.02 -6.22
C SER A 9 17.08 1.16 -4.89
N TRP A 10 16.18 2.14 -4.79
CA TRP A 10 15.46 2.42 -3.56
C TRP A 10 14.49 1.30 -3.15
N PHE A 11 13.78 0.73 -4.14
CA PHE A 11 12.93 -0.45 -3.95
C PHE A 11 13.70 -1.66 -3.41
N ARG A 12 14.91 -1.91 -3.95
CA ARG A 12 15.76 -3.04 -3.53
C ARG A 12 16.34 -2.84 -2.14
N THR A 13 16.64 -1.59 -1.79
CA THR A 13 17.34 -1.25 -0.55
C THR A 13 16.41 -1.23 0.67
N ARG A 14 15.10 -0.98 0.48
CA ARG A 14 14.15 -0.79 1.60
C ARG A 14 12.80 -1.47 1.36
N PRO A 15 12.76 -2.81 1.23
CA PRO A 15 11.53 -3.55 0.93
C PRO A 15 10.44 -3.38 1.99
N VAL A 16 10.82 -3.25 3.26
CA VAL A 16 9.88 -3.06 4.38
C VAL A 16 9.18 -1.70 4.32
N LEU A 17 9.92 -0.63 4.03
CA LEU A 17 9.33 0.71 3.86
C LEU A 17 8.37 0.75 2.68
N TRP A 18 8.71 0.03 1.60
CA TRP A 18 7.83 -0.08 0.44
C TRP A 18 6.53 -0.84 0.76
N LEU A 19 6.64 -1.95 1.50
CA LEU A 19 5.46 -2.65 2.01
C LEU A 19 4.60 -1.76 2.91
N LEU A 20 5.24 -1.02 3.82
CA LEU A 20 4.56 -0.07 4.68
C LEU A 20 3.78 0.97 3.88
N LEU A 21 4.38 1.55 2.83
CA LEU A 21 3.72 2.53 1.96
C LEU A 21 2.55 1.90 1.18
N ILE A 22 2.74 0.72 0.60
CA ILE A 22 1.68 0.01 -0.15
C ILE A 22 0.51 -0.36 0.76
N VAL A 23 0.73 -0.63 2.05
CA VAL A 23 -0.37 -0.92 2.99
C VAL A 23 -1.02 0.37 3.48
N THR A 24 -0.22 1.33 3.95
CA THR A 24 -0.72 2.52 4.64
C THR A 24 -1.38 3.54 3.72
N VAL A 25 -0.92 3.70 2.48
CA VAL A 25 -1.52 4.66 1.54
C VAL A 25 -2.96 4.26 1.17
N PRO A 26 -3.23 3.09 0.57
CA PRO A 26 -4.60 2.70 0.24
C PRO A 26 -5.44 2.40 1.48
N GLY A 27 -4.86 1.78 2.51
CA GLY A 27 -5.59 1.52 3.77
C GLY A 27 -5.99 2.80 4.49
N GLY A 28 -5.09 3.80 4.52
CA GLY A 28 -5.34 5.11 5.10
C GLY A 28 -6.33 5.94 4.28
N VAL A 29 -6.25 5.91 2.95
CA VAL A 29 -7.25 6.56 2.08
C VAL A 29 -8.64 5.96 2.28
N TYR A 30 -8.73 4.63 2.39
CA TYR A 30 -10.00 3.95 2.64
C TYR A 30 -10.56 4.26 4.04
N ALA A 31 -9.74 4.16 5.09
CA ALA A 31 -10.18 4.52 6.43
C ALA A 31 -10.60 6.00 6.51
N GLY A 32 -9.81 6.88 5.89
CA GLY A 32 -10.12 8.31 5.81
C GLY A 32 -11.42 8.59 5.08
N SER A 33 -11.72 7.89 3.98
CA SER A 33 -12.99 8.06 3.27
C SER A 33 -14.19 7.59 4.10
N GLN A 34 -14.06 6.49 4.84
CA GLN A 34 -15.12 6.01 5.74
C GLN A 34 -15.39 6.96 6.89
N ILE A 35 -14.34 7.61 7.42
CA ILE A 35 -14.46 8.59 8.51
C ILE A 35 -15.05 9.91 7.99
N VAL A 36 -14.48 10.47 6.92
CA VAL A 36 -14.82 11.82 6.42
C VAL A 36 -16.13 11.84 5.63
N ILE A 37 -16.38 10.81 4.82
CA ILE A 37 -17.53 10.75 3.91
C ILE A 37 -18.61 9.83 4.46
N GLY A 38 -18.21 8.67 5.01
CA GLY A 38 -19.13 7.68 5.57
C GLY A 38 -19.65 8.01 6.98
N GLY A 39 -19.05 8.98 7.68
CA GLY A 39 -19.39 9.32 9.05
C GLY A 39 -19.12 8.19 10.06
N GLN A 40 -18.31 7.20 9.69
CA GLN A 40 -18.00 6.08 10.57
C GLN A 40 -17.01 6.50 11.66
N SER A 41 -17.16 5.91 12.84
CA SER A 41 -16.20 6.08 13.93
C SER A 41 -14.81 5.54 13.52
N PRO A 42 -13.72 6.23 13.88
CA PRO A 42 -12.35 5.76 13.62
C PRO A 42 -12.08 4.34 14.12
N GLU A 43 -12.68 3.95 15.24
CA GLU A 43 -12.51 2.61 15.82
C GLU A 43 -13.12 1.50 14.95
N SER A 44 -14.08 1.83 14.09
CA SER A 44 -14.66 0.92 13.10
C SER A 44 -13.94 1.00 11.76
N ALA A 45 -13.53 2.20 11.34
CA ALA A 45 -12.93 2.43 10.03
C ALA A 45 -11.46 1.99 9.92
N VAL A 46 -10.67 2.16 10.99
CA VAL A 46 -9.23 1.85 11.01
C VAL A 46 -8.94 0.35 10.79
N PRO A 47 -9.61 -0.60 11.48
CA PRO A 47 -9.39 -2.02 11.25
C PRO A 47 -9.67 -2.42 9.79
N ILE A 48 -10.74 -1.89 9.20
CA ILE A 48 -11.12 -2.17 7.82
C ILE A 48 -10.09 -1.59 6.84
N GLY A 49 -9.60 -0.37 7.10
CA GLY A 49 -8.51 0.22 6.33
C GLY A 49 -7.22 -0.61 6.38
N ILE A 50 -6.86 -1.15 7.56
CA ILE A 50 -5.69 -2.03 7.70
C ILE A 50 -5.86 -3.30 6.87
N VAL A 51 -7.02 -3.97 6.96
CA VAL A 51 -7.32 -5.17 6.16
C VAL A 51 -7.25 -4.85 4.67
N PHE A 52 -7.84 -3.72 4.25
CA PHE A 52 -7.81 -3.29 2.86
C PHE A 52 -6.39 -3.06 2.35
N GLY A 53 -5.56 -2.35 3.14
CA GLY A 53 -4.15 -2.13 2.82
C GLY A 53 -3.35 -3.42 2.71
N LEU A 54 -3.60 -4.39 3.60
CA LEU A 54 -2.97 -5.72 3.55
C LEU A 54 -3.35 -6.49 2.29
N VAL A 55 -4.64 -6.56 1.96
CA VAL A 55 -5.14 -7.25 0.76
C VAL A 55 -4.54 -6.61 -0.51
N PHE A 56 -4.49 -5.28 -0.56
CA PHE A 56 -3.88 -4.56 -1.67
C PHE A 56 -2.38 -4.88 -1.81
N ALA A 57 -1.65 -4.92 -0.70
CA ALA A 57 -0.22 -5.24 -0.70
C ALA A 57 0.06 -6.66 -1.17
N VAL A 58 -0.68 -7.64 -0.66
CA VAL A 58 -0.57 -9.04 -1.07
C VAL A 58 -0.89 -9.19 -2.56
N THR A 59 -1.99 -8.60 -3.03
CA THR A 59 -2.40 -8.66 -4.43
C THR A 59 -1.34 -8.06 -5.35
N THR A 60 -0.78 -6.90 -4.96
CA THR A 60 0.30 -6.24 -5.71
C THR A 60 1.57 -7.08 -5.75
N ALA A 61 1.94 -7.72 -4.64
CA ALA A 61 3.10 -8.60 -4.57
C ALA A 61 2.94 -9.85 -5.46
N VAL A 62 1.75 -10.48 -5.42
CA VAL A 62 1.42 -11.62 -6.28
C VAL A 62 1.42 -11.21 -7.75
N LEU A 63 0.78 -10.08 -8.08
CA LEU A 63 0.72 -9.55 -9.43
C LEU A 63 2.14 -9.29 -9.97
N LYS A 64 2.99 -8.63 -9.18
CA LYS A 64 4.40 -8.40 -9.54
C LYS A 64 5.15 -9.71 -9.76
N HIS A 65 4.91 -10.73 -8.95
CA HIS A 65 5.53 -12.05 -9.13
C HIS A 65 5.08 -12.74 -10.43
N VAL A 66 3.80 -12.64 -10.78
CA VAL A 66 3.24 -13.22 -12.02
C VAL A 66 3.75 -12.49 -13.25
N LEU A 67 3.79 -11.15 -13.24
CA LEU A 67 4.29 -10.33 -14.36
C LEU A 67 5.81 -10.36 -14.55
N ALA A 68 6.56 -10.78 -13.53
CA ALA A 68 8.01 -10.94 -13.61
C ALA A 68 8.44 -12.33 -14.11
N ARG A 69 7.48 -13.22 -14.40
CA ARG A 69 7.68 -14.45 -15.19
C ARG A 69 7.44 -14.18 -16.66
#